data_AF-A0A329QJ49-F1
#
_entry.id   AF-A0A329QJ49-F1
#
_cell.length_a   1.000
_cell.length_b   1.000
_cell.length_c   1.000
_cell.angle_alpha   90.00
_cell.angle_beta   90.00
_cell.angle_gamma   90.00
#
_symmetry.space_group_name_H-M   'P 1'
#
loop_
_entity.id
_entity.type
_entity.pdbx_description
1 polymer ?
#
loop_
_entity_poly.entity_id
_entity_poly.type
_entity_poly.pdbx_seq_one_letter_code
_entity_poly.pdbx_strand_id
1 'polypeptide(L)'
;MLFAGFASAHVTVNPTVALTGAWQTYSIKIPSEKELPTTKVTLKVPQGVAFKQYQPLAGWKITTEKNDSNEVTSITWEVDGDNEGILAGQFQQFNFVAQNPDAETEVAWDAFQYYSDGSIVEWTGGPSDSNPHSITAISQDPAAAGNAAAGGGHDSAGTAGNAGHDDEAAKVDDTKANDDTTLGDALNDTVTGEPNNTDSDPGTLKLQQATLIVSILALILSFLGIALATRRKKR
;
A
#
# COMPACT_ATOMS: atom_id res chain seq x y z
N MET A 1 -12.62 -22.05 22.04
CA MET A 1 -12.50 -20.63 21.69
C MET A 1 -13.46 -20.36 20.54
N LEU A 2 -14.38 -19.42 20.74
CA LEU A 2 -15.33 -18.97 19.72
C LEU A 2 -14.54 -18.07 18.75
N PHE A 3 -14.31 -18.51 17.52
CA PHE A 3 -13.85 -17.58 16.47
C PHE A 3 -15.07 -16.79 16.02
N ALA A 4 -15.18 -15.56 16.54
CA ALA A 4 -16.07 -14.55 16.01
C ALA A 4 -15.84 -14.42 14.50
N GLY A 5 -16.93 -14.27 13.75
CA GLY A 5 -17.03 -14.54 12.32
C GLY A 5 -15.85 -14.05 11.48
N PHE A 6 -15.49 -14.85 10.48
CA PHE A 6 -14.62 -14.45 9.37
C PHE A 6 -15.01 -13.04 8.94
N ALA A 7 -14.23 -12.04 9.33
CA ALA A 7 -14.25 -10.78 8.64
C ALA A 7 -13.74 -11.13 7.24
N SER A 8 -14.65 -11.23 6.28
CA SER A 8 -14.32 -11.44 4.87
C SER A 8 -13.27 -10.40 4.50
N ALA A 9 -12.04 -10.83 4.25
CA ALA A 9 -10.92 -9.96 3.99
C ALA A 9 -10.62 -10.11 2.51
N HIS A 10 -11.25 -9.27 1.70
CA HIS A 10 -11.05 -9.35 0.26
C HIS A 10 -9.63 -8.92 -0.12
N VAL A 11 -9.13 -9.51 -1.21
CA VAL A 11 -7.94 -8.99 -1.89
C VAL A 11 -8.24 -7.59 -2.40
N THR A 12 -7.35 -6.65 -2.12
CA THR A 12 -7.51 -5.24 -2.51
C THR A 12 -6.26 -4.73 -3.22
N VAL A 13 -6.46 -3.87 -4.20
CA VAL A 13 -5.41 -3.17 -4.93
C VAL A 13 -5.58 -1.67 -4.72
N ASN A 14 -4.50 -1.04 -4.24
CA ASN A 14 -4.46 0.41 -4.06
C ASN A 14 -3.52 1.05 -5.10
N PRO A 15 -3.83 2.26 -5.60
CA PRO A 15 -5.02 3.05 -5.25
C PRO A 15 -6.31 2.53 -5.92
N THR A 16 -7.46 2.85 -5.32
CA THR A 16 -8.79 2.54 -5.88
C THR A 16 -9.23 3.53 -6.96
N VAL A 17 -8.54 4.68 -7.07
CA VAL A 17 -8.71 5.65 -8.14
C VAL A 17 -7.34 6.13 -8.61
N ALA A 18 -7.11 6.22 -9.93
CA ALA A 18 -5.85 6.68 -10.49
C ALA A 18 -6.04 7.54 -11.75
N LEU A 19 -5.02 8.34 -12.08
CA LEU A 19 -5.04 9.20 -13.25
C LEU A 19 -4.81 8.39 -14.54
N THR A 20 -5.52 8.73 -15.61
CA THR A 20 -5.28 8.21 -16.97
C THR A 20 -3.83 8.38 -17.43
N GLY A 21 -3.27 7.38 -18.09
CA GLY A 21 -1.91 7.40 -18.66
C GLY A 21 -0.77 7.45 -17.64
N ALA A 22 -1.08 7.61 -16.35
CA ALA A 22 -0.09 7.80 -15.30
C ALA A 22 0.70 6.53 -15.02
N TRP A 23 1.98 6.71 -14.68
CA TRP A 23 2.81 5.67 -14.10
C TRP A 23 2.50 5.60 -12.61
N GLN A 24 1.85 4.52 -12.21
CA GLN A 24 1.29 4.36 -10.87
C GLN A 24 1.96 3.19 -10.17
N THR A 25 2.34 3.40 -8.90
CA THR A 25 2.65 2.29 -8.00
C THR A 25 1.34 1.74 -7.46
N TYR A 26 1.14 0.45 -7.70
CA TYR A 26 0.04 -0.34 -7.16
C TYR A 26 0.54 -1.22 -6.02
N SER A 27 -0.31 -1.41 -5.01
CA SER A 27 -0.08 -2.32 -3.89
C SER A 27 -1.26 -3.26 -3.77
N ILE A 28 -1.03 -4.54 -4.04
CA ILE A 28 -2.01 -5.60 -3.79
C ILE A 28 -1.82 -6.12 -2.36
N LYS A 29 -2.88 -6.12 -1.56
CA LYS A 29 -2.92 -6.69 -0.20
C LYS A 29 -3.65 -8.02 -0.23
N ILE A 30 -2.95 -9.06 0.22
CA ILE A 30 -3.43 -10.45 0.29
C ILE A 30 -3.54 -10.86 1.76
N PRO A 31 -4.74 -10.95 2.33
CA PRO A 31 -4.96 -11.54 3.65
C PRO A 31 -5.03 -13.07 3.55
N SER A 32 -4.66 -13.79 4.63
CA SER A 32 -4.93 -15.23 4.74
C SER A 32 -6.24 -15.46 5.48
N GLU A 33 -7.22 -16.05 4.79
CA GLU A 33 -8.56 -16.34 5.35
C GLU A 33 -8.70 -17.75 5.92
N LYS A 34 -7.67 -18.58 5.76
CA LYS A 34 -7.65 -19.97 6.22
C LYS A 34 -6.59 -20.16 7.30
N GLU A 35 -6.76 -21.22 8.07
CA GLU A 35 -5.73 -21.77 8.97
C GLU A 35 -4.57 -22.45 8.22
N LEU A 36 -4.46 -22.21 6.91
CA LEU A 36 -3.44 -22.74 6.02
C LEU A 36 -2.63 -21.58 5.43
N PRO A 37 -1.30 -21.71 5.30
CA PRO A 37 -0.50 -20.69 4.66
C PRO A 37 -0.87 -20.46 3.20
N THR A 38 -0.91 -19.20 2.77
CA THR A 38 -0.88 -18.84 1.35
C THR A 38 0.56 -18.91 0.86
N THR A 39 0.82 -19.74 -0.15
CA THR A 39 2.18 -20.02 -0.65
C THR A 39 2.44 -19.41 -2.03
N LYS A 40 1.39 -19.05 -2.76
CA LYS A 40 1.52 -18.40 -4.07
C LYS A 40 0.35 -17.47 -4.34
N VAL A 41 0.64 -16.36 -5.01
CA VAL A 41 -0.34 -15.39 -5.48
C VAL A 41 -0.04 -15.05 -6.93
N THR A 42 -1.03 -15.14 -7.80
CA THR A 42 -0.93 -14.68 -9.19
C THR A 42 -1.93 -13.55 -9.41
N LEU A 43 -1.45 -12.43 -9.95
CA LEU A 43 -2.27 -11.29 -10.35
C LEU A 43 -2.26 -11.20 -11.88
N LYS A 44 -3.43 -11.08 -12.49
CA LYS A 44 -3.56 -10.77 -13.92
C LYS A 44 -3.40 -9.27 -14.14
N VAL A 45 -2.63 -8.91 -15.16
CA VAL A 45 -2.52 -7.52 -15.61
C VAL A 45 -3.70 -7.24 -16.54
N PRO A 46 -4.59 -6.29 -16.21
CA PRO A 46 -5.80 -6.07 -16.99
C PRO A 46 -5.49 -5.45 -18.36
N GLN A 47 -6.40 -5.61 -19.31
CA GLN A 47 -6.22 -5.03 -20.65
C GLN A 47 -6.05 -3.50 -20.57
N GLY A 48 -5.12 -2.97 -21.36
CA GLY A 48 -4.82 -1.53 -21.40
C GLY A 48 -3.89 -1.03 -20.30
N VAL A 49 -3.62 -1.85 -19.27
CA VAL A 49 -2.61 -1.55 -18.25
C VAL A 49 -1.27 -2.11 -18.69
N ALA A 50 -0.24 -1.26 -18.72
CA ALA A 50 1.11 -1.69 -19.11
C ALA A 50 2.00 -1.85 -17.87
N PHE A 51 2.22 -3.10 -17.44
CA PHE A 51 3.16 -3.43 -16.36
C PHE A 51 4.59 -2.95 -16.69
N LYS A 52 5.29 -2.39 -15.70
CA LYS A 52 6.65 -1.85 -15.86
C LYS A 52 7.68 -2.59 -15.01
N GLN A 53 7.42 -2.73 -13.71
CA GLN A 53 8.37 -3.32 -12.77
C GLN A 53 7.68 -3.79 -11.50
N TYR A 54 8.30 -4.73 -10.79
CA TYR A 54 7.88 -5.17 -9.46
C TYR A 54 8.95 -4.82 -8.43
N GLN A 55 8.53 -4.65 -7.17
CA GLN A 55 9.46 -4.51 -6.06
C GLN A 55 10.05 -5.89 -5.72
N PRO A 56 11.39 -6.07 -5.69
CA PRO A 56 12.00 -7.29 -5.16
C PRO A 56 11.58 -7.51 -3.71
N LEU A 57 11.31 -8.77 -3.35
CA LEU A 57 10.84 -9.14 -2.02
C LEU A 57 11.59 -10.39 -1.53
N ALA A 58 12.26 -10.27 -0.38
CA ALA A 58 13.00 -11.39 0.20
C ALA A 58 12.05 -12.53 0.59
N GLY A 59 12.46 -13.78 0.35
CA GLY A 59 11.64 -14.96 0.60
C GLY A 59 10.51 -15.19 -0.41
N TRP A 60 10.43 -14.38 -1.47
CA TRP A 60 9.45 -14.55 -2.54
C TRP A 60 10.15 -14.56 -3.90
N LYS A 61 9.93 -15.64 -4.66
CA LYS A 61 10.26 -15.71 -6.07
C LYS A 61 9.17 -14.99 -6.87
N ILE A 62 9.59 -14.06 -7.72
CA ILE A 62 8.68 -13.27 -8.56
C ILE A 62 8.90 -13.63 -10.02
N THR A 63 7.84 -14.01 -10.72
CA THR A 63 7.86 -14.32 -12.16
C THR A 63 6.79 -13.54 -12.91
N THR A 64 7.01 -13.31 -14.20
CA THR A 64 6.03 -12.68 -15.09
C THR A 64 5.78 -13.56 -16.31
N GLU A 65 4.53 -13.62 -16.74
CA GLU A 65 4.16 -14.21 -18.03
C GLU A 65 3.95 -13.11 -19.05
N LYS A 66 4.27 -13.39 -20.31
CA LYS A 66 4.11 -12.46 -21.41
C LYS A 66 3.31 -13.07 -22.55
N ASN A 67 2.59 -12.22 -23.28
CA ASN A 67 1.94 -12.60 -24.53
C ASN A 67 2.93 -12.57 -25.72
N ASP A 68 2.44 -12.92 -26.91
CA ASP A 68 3.21 -12.92 -28.16
C ASP A 68 3.73 -11.52 -28.56
N SER A 69 3.07 -10.47 -28.07
CA SER A 69 3.48 -9.07 -28.22
C SER A 69 4.53 -8.63 -27.19
N ASN A 70 5.04 -9.56 -26.36
CA ASN A 70 6.02 -9.34 -25.29
C ASN A 70 5.51 -8.40 -24.17
N GLU A 71 4.20 -8.25 -24.03
CA GLU A 71 3.55 -7.53 -22.94
C GLU A 71 3.33 -8.47 -21.76
N VAL A 72 3.58 -7.99 -20.54
CA VAL A 72 3.37 -8.79 -19.32
C VAL A 72 1.87 -8.90 -19.03
N THR A 73 1.36 -10.12 -18.97
CA THR A 73 -0.07 -10.43 -18.75
C THR A 73 -0.36 -10.93 -17.35
N SER A 74 0.67 -11.37 -16.62
CA SER A 74 0.53 -11.78 -15.23
C SER A 74 1.83 -11.58 -14.45
N ILE A 75 1.69 -11.43 -13.14
CA ILE A 75 2.78 -11.47 -12.17
C ILE A 75 2.44 -12.49 -11.09
N THR A 76 3.41 -13.32 -10.73
CA THR A 76 3.27 -14.35 -9.70
C THR A 76 4.32 -14.15 -8.61
N TRP A 77 3.87 -14.15 -7.36
CA TRP A 77 4.71 -14.23 -6.17
C TRP A 77 4.53 -15.61 -5.55
N GLU A 78 5.62 -16.37 -5.44
CA GLU A 78 5.65 -17.71 -4.86
C GLU A 78 6.69 -17.73 -3.73
N VAL A 79 6.38 -18.41 -2.63
CA VAL A 79 7.33 -18.57 -1.52
C VAL A 79 8.65 -19.16 -2.01
N ASP A 80 9.76 -18.66 -1.47
CA ASP A 80 11.11 -19.10 -1.80
C ASP A 80 11.97 -19.19 -0.53
N GLY A 81 12.92 -20.13 -0.52
CA GLY A 81 13.76 -20.41 0.65
C GLY A 81 12.95 -20.84 1.88
N ASP A 82 13.28 -20.26 3.03
CA ASP A 82 12.67 -20.60 4.33
C ASP A 82 11.34 -19.85 4.60
N ASN A 83 10.77 -19.17 3.61
CA ASN A 83 9.51 -18.46 3.78
C ASN A 83 8.32 -19.44 3.83
N GLU A 84 7.58 -19.42 4.94
CA GLU A 84 6.40 -20.28 5.15
C GLU A 84 5.13 -19.73 4.48
N GLY A 85 5.19 -18.54 3.88
CA GLY A 85 4.07 -17.87 3.23
C GLY A 85 3.28 -16.97 4.16
N ILE A 86 2.05 -16.65 3.76
CA ILE A 86 1.15 -15.79 4.56
C ILE A 86 0.38 -16.69 5.52
N LEU A 87 0.76 -16.67 6.80
CA LEU A 87 0.16 -17.53 7.83
C LEU A 87 -1.25 -17.04 8.23
N ALA A 88 -1.98 -17.86 8.97
CA ALA A 88 -3.31 -17.53 9.48
C ALA A 88 -3.30 -16.19 10.24
N GLY A 89 -4.26 -15.32 9.92
CA GLY A 89 -4.39 -13.98 10.51
C GLY A 89 -3.35 -12.95 10.05
N GLN A 90 -2.44 -13.31 9.13
CA GLN A 90 -1.50 -12.38 8.51
C GLN A 90 -2.03 -11.84 7.19
N PHE A 91 -1.40 -10.77 6.71
CA PHE A 91 -1.53 -10.30 5.34
C PHE A 91 -0.14 -10.00 4.77
N GLN A 92 -0.01 -10.04 3.45
CA GLN A 92 1.17 -9.59 2.73
C GLN A 92 0.76 -8.56 1.68
N GLN A 93 1.65 -7.59 1.46
CA GLN A 93 1.52 -6.66 0.34
C GLN A 93 2.56 -6.94 -0.73
N PHE A 94 2.15 -6.86 -1.99
CA PHE A 94 3.06 -6.90 -3.11
C PHE A 94 2.92 -5.62 -3.93
N ASN A 95 4.05 -4.98 -4.21
CA ASN A 95 4.07 -3.70 -4.91
C ASN A 95 4.61 -3.86 -6.31
N PHE A 96 3.98 -3.15 -7.25
CA PHE A 96 4.40 -3.10 -8.63
C PHE A 96 4.07 -1.74 -9.25
N VAL A 97 4.75 -1.40 -10.33
CA VAL A 97 4.48 -0.19 -11.11
C VAL A 97 3.88 -0.59 -12.43
N ALA A 98 2.79 0.05 -12.79
CA ALA A 98 2.15 -0.08 -14.09
C ALA A 98 1.77 1.30 -14.64
N GLN A 99 1.62 1.39 -15.95
CA GLN A 99 1.06 2.57 -16.60
C GLN A 99 -0.42 2.33 -16.89
N ASN A 100 -1.24 3.31 -16.52
CA ASN A 100 -2.68 3.25 -16.66
C ASN A 100 -3.12 3.45 -18.11
N PRO A 101 -4.33 2.96 -18.49
CA PRO A 101 -4.95 3.31 -19.76
C PRO A 101 -5.05 4.82 -19.95
N ASP A 102 -4.93 5.28 -21.20
CA ASP A 102 -5.06 6.71 -21.54
C ASP A 102 -6.53 7.20 -21.48
N ALA A 103 -7.48 6.27 -21.58
CA ALA A 103 -8.92 6.53 -21.50
C ALA A 103 -9.46 6.22 -20.10
N GLU A 104 -10.53 6.92 -19.72
CA GLU A 104 -11.27 6.62 -18.49
C GLU A 104 -11.93 5.24 -18.59
N THR A 105 -11.75 4.45 -17.55
CA THR A 105 -12.25 3.06 -17.48
C THR A 105 -12.17 2.56 -16.06
N GLU A 106 -12.80 1.43 -15.77
CA GLU A 106 -12.48 0.62 -14.60
C GLU A 106 -11.46 -0.45 -14.98
N VAL A 107 -10.51 -0.67 -14.07
CA VAL A 107 -9.47 -1.70 -14.19
C VAL A 107 -9.74 -2.75 -13.12
N ALA A 108 -10.06 -3.96 -13.55
CA ALA A 108 -10.38 -5.10 -12.72
C ALA A 108 -9.17 -5.99 -12.46
N TRP A 109 -8.77 -6.12 -11.21
CA TRP A 109 -7.55 -6.84 -10.79
C TRP A 109 -7.87 -8.28 -10.35
N ASP A 110 -7.95 -9.18 -11.32
CA ASP A 110 -8.16 -10.60 -11.06
C ASP A 110 -6.94 -11.24 -10.38
N ALA A 111 -7.17 -11.85 -9.21
CA ALA A 111 -6.12 -12.49 -8.43
C ALA A 111 -6.45 -13.94 -8.05
N PHE A 112 -5.41 -14.77 -7.95
CA PHE A 112 -5.50 -16.19 -7.62
C PHE A 112 -4.60 -16.45 -6.42
N GLN A 113 -5.20 -16.86 -5.31
CA GLN A 113 -4.51 -17.13 -4.05
C GLN A 113 -4.44 -18.63 -3.80
N TYR A 114 -3.22 -19.17 -3.74
CA TYR A 114 -2.95 -20.59 -3.58
C TYR A 114 -2.53 -20.87 -2.15
N TYR A 115 -3.17 -21.86 -1.55
CA TYR A 115 -2.87 -22.32 -0.21
C TYR A 115 -1.95 -23.55 -0.23
N SER A 116 -1.30 -23.81 0.89
CA SER A 116 -0.37 -24.95 1.08
C SER A 116 -0.99 -26.32 0.83
N ASP A 117 -2.32 -26.47 0.93
CA ASP A 117 -3.05 -27.71 0.60
C ASP A 117 -3.33 -27.87 -0.91
N GLY A 118 -2.90 -26.90 -1.72
CA GLY A 118 -3.15 -26.86 -3.16
C GLY A 118 -4.49 -26.25 -3.55
N SER A 119 -5.34 -25.87 -2.58
CA SER A 119 -6.59 -25.17 -2.87
C SER A 119 -6.34 -23.74 -3.37
N ILE A 120 -7.27 -23.24 -4.19
CA ILE A 120 -7.19 -21.92 -4.82
C ILE A 120 -8.44 -21.13 -4.44
N VAL A 121 -8.25 -19.87 -4.08
CA VAL A 121 -9.32 -18.87 -4.02
C VAL A 121 -9.13 -17.92 -5.21
N GLU A 122 -10.16 -17.80 -6.02
CA GLU A 122 -10.20 -16.94 -7.20
C GLU A 122 -10.94 -15.65 -6.86
N TRP A 123 -10.21 -14.53 -6.85
CA TRP A 123 -10.73 -13.18 -6.65
C TRP A 123 -11.00 -12.58 -8.02
N THR A 124 -12.05 -13.06 -8.67
CA THR A 124 -12.44 -12.74 -10.06
C THR A 124 -13.92 -12.38 -10.19
N GLY A 125 -14.65 -12.43 -9.07
CA GLY A 125 -16.08 -12.15 -9.04
C GLY A 125 -16.40 -10.67 -9.16
N GLY A 126 -17.66 -10.38 -9.49
CA GLY A 126 -18.21 -9.03 -9.43
C GLY A 126 -18.39 -8.54 -7.99
N PRO A 127 -18.76 -7.27 -7.77
CA PRO A 127 -18.81 -6.65 -6.45
C PRO A 127 -19.71 -7.33 -5.41
N SER A 128 -20.72 -8.08 -5.85
CA SER A 128 -21.66 -8.83 -5.00
C SER A 128 -21.28 -10.29 -4.78
N ASP A 129 -20.23 -10.77 -5.45
CA ASP A 129 -19.77 -12.15 -5.32
C ASP A 129 -19.00 -12.33 -4.00
N SER A 130 -18.84 -13.58 -3.56
CA SER A 130 -18.11 -13.86 -2.32
C SER A 130 -16.64 -13.50 -2.39
N ASN A 131 -16.06 -13.58 -3.60
CA ASN A 131 -14.65 -13.32 -3.86
C ASN A 131 -14.53 -12.25 -4.97
N PRO A 132 -14.89 -10.99 -4.69
CA PRO A 132 -14.84 -9.94 -5.70
C PRO A 132 -13.39 -9.63 -6.04
N HIS A 133 -13.10 -9.31 -7.31
CA HIS A 133 -11.83 -8.67 -7.64
C HIS A 133 -11.75 -7.23 -7.12
N SER A 134 -10.54 -6.69 -7.05
CA SER A 134 -10.37 -5.27 -6.73
C SER A 134 -10.54 -4.43 -8.00
N ILE A 135 -11.22 -3.28 -7.88
CA ILE A 135 -11.34 -2.31 -8.98
C ILE A 135 -10.48 -1.08 -8.69
N THR A 136 -9.79 -0.58 -9.72
CA THR A 136 -9.27 0.78 -9.76
C THR A 136 -10.03 1.57 -10.83
N ALA A 137 -10.67 2.68 -10.44
CA ALA A 137 -11.25 3.62 -11.38
C ALA A 137 -10.14 4.51 -11.99
N ILE A 138 -10.03 4.52 -13.31
CA ILE A 138 -9.10 5.36 -14.06
C ILE A 138 -9.88 6.59 -14.55
N SER A 139 -9.45 7.78 -14.12
CA SER A 139 -10.16 9.05 -14.35
C SER A 139 -9.19 10.14 -14.77
N GLN A 140 -9.64 11.11 -15.58
CA GLN A 140 -8.88 12.34 -15.85
C GLN A 140 -8.91 13.30 -14.63
N ASP A 141 -9.88 13.13 -13.73
CA ASP A 141 -9.99 13.82 -12.44
C ASP A 141 -10.16 12.80 -11.30
N PRO A 142 -9.06 12.29 -10.73
CA PRO A 142 -9.10 11.34 -9.63
C PRO A 142 -9.74 11.88 -8.35
N ALA A 143 -9.68 13.20 -8.11
CA ALA A 143 -10.23 13.80 -6.90
C ALA A 143 -11.77 13.78 -6.93
N ALA A 144 -12.38 14.05 -8.09
CA ALA A 144 -13.82 13.92 -8.27
C ALA A 144 -14.30 12.46 -8.18
N ALA A 145 -13.56 11.52 -8.76
CA ALA A 145 -13.94 10.10 -8.78
C ALA A 145 -13.81 9.41 -7.40
N GLY A 146 -12.82 9.78 -6.58
CA GLY A 146 -12.65 9.24 -5.23
C GLY A 146 -13.83 9.52 -4.29
N ASN A 147 -14.50 10.66 -4.48
CA ASN A 147 -15.66 11.04 -3.67
C ASN A 147 -16.95 10.29 -4.06
N ALA A 148 -17.04 9.76 -5.29
CA ALA A 148 -18.18 8.96 -5.74
C ALA A 148 -18.12 7.51 -5.22
N ALA A 149 -16.91 6.94 -5.10
CA ALA A 149 -16.71 5.57 -4.61
C ALA A 149 -16.92 5.43 -3.09
N ALA A 150 -16.83 6.52 -2.32
CA ALA A 150 -17.02 6.52 -0.86
C ALA A 150 -18.52 6.50 -0.42
N GLY A 151 -19.47 6.58 -1.35
CA GLY A 151 -20.91 6.63 -1.06
C GLY A 151 -21.60 5.29 -0.80
N GLY A 152 -20.86 4.17 -0.79
CA GLY A 152 -21.41 2.80 -0.65
C GLY A 152 -21.42 2.22 0.77
N GLY A 153 -21.05 2.99 1.79
CA GLY A 153 -21.06 2.56 3.19
C GLY A 153 -22.48 2.59 3.77
N HIS A 154 -23.10 1.42 3.93
CA HIS A 154 -24.31 1.27 4.74
C HIS A 154 -23.93 1.30 6.23
N ASP A 155 -23.82 2.49 6.81
CA ASP A 155 -23.94 2.70 8.25
C ASP A 155 -25.37 3.10 8.57
N SER A 156 -26.23 2.08 8.70
CA SER A 156 -27.50 2.20 9.41
C SER A 156 -27.38 1.48 10.74
N ALA A 157 -26.76 2.12 11.72
CA ALA A 157 -26.97 1.84 13.13
C ALA A 157 -27.94 2.87 13.67
N GLY A 158 -29.18 2.42 13.90
CA GLY A 158 -30.35 3.22 14.15
C GLY A 158 -30.28 4.12 15.39
N THR A 159 -30.86 5.30 15.21
CA THR A 159 -31.48 6.12 16.26
C THR A 159 -32.52 5.31 17.03
N ALA A 160 -32.20 4.93 18.26
CA ALA A 160 -33.20 4.81 19.34
C ALA A 160 -33.21 6.18 20.05
N GLY A 161 -34.30 6.92 20.14
CA GLY A 161 -35.60 6.47 20.63
C GLY A 161 -35.81 7.14 21.99
N ASN A 162 -36.21 8.42 21.95
CA ASN A 162 -36.47 9.29 23.09
C ASN A 162 -37.78 8.90 23.82
N ALA A 163 -37.68 8.69 25.13
CA ALA A 163 -38.74 8.80 26.14
C ALA A 163 -38.00 9.00 27.48
N GLY A 164 -38.24 9.97 28.36
CA GLY A 164 -39.32 10.92 28.60
C GLY A 164 -39.26 11.18 30.11
N HIS A 165 -38.87 12.39 30.52
CA HIS A 165 -39.10 12.90 31.89
C HIS A 165 -39.05 14.44 31.90
N ASP A 166 -40.24 15.05 31.88
CA ASP A 166 -40.76 16.10 32.76
C ASP A 166 -40.00 16.20 34.12
N ASP A 167 -39.69 17.34 34.75
CA ASP A 167 -40.28 18.68 34.82
C ASP A 167 -39.20 19.72 35.23
N GLU A 168 -39.45 21.00 34.93
CA GLU A 168 -39.45 22.12 35.89
C GLU A 168 -38.93 23.45 35.30
N ALA A 169 -39.79 24.45 35.46
CA ALA A 169 -39.70 25.78 34.87
C ALA A 169 -38.94 26.77 35.76
N ALA A 170 -38.21 27.69 35.15
CA ALA A 170 -38.03 29.03 35.70
C ALA A 170 -37.84 30.05 34.56
N LYS A 171 -38.84 30.93 34.42
CA LYS A 171 -38.75 32.18 33.66
C LYS A 171 -37.96 33.22 34.48
N VAL A 172 -37.09 33.98 33.83
CA VAL A 172 -36.95 35.43 34.08
C VAL A 172 -36.66 36.13 32.76
N ASP A 173 -37.39 37.20 32.56
CA ASP A 173 -37.41 38.12 31.42
C ASP A 173 -36.65 39.41 31.77
N ASP A 174 -36.20 40.06 30.70
CA ASP A 174 -36.08 41.50 30.48
C ASP A 174 -34.75 42.29 30.69
N THR A 175 -34.48 43.04 29.61
CA THR A 175 -33.93 44.41 29.49
C THR A 175 -32.42 44.72 29.41
N LYS A 176 -32.02 45.06 28.16
CA LYS A 176 -31.28 46.24 27.65
C LYS A 176 -30.18 46.91 28.52
N ALA A 177 -28.98 47.08 27.95
CA ALA A 177 -28.41 48.40 27.58
C ALA A 177 -27.00 48.30 26.95
N ASN A 178 -26.84 49.15 25.94
CA ASN A 178 -25.70 49.69 25.21
C ASN A 178 -24.57 50.34 26.05
N ASP A 179 -23.31 50.15 25.62
CA ASP A 179 -22.21 51.16 25.60
C ASP A 179 -20.99 50.51 24.90
N ASP A 180 -20.60 50.92 23.69
CA ASP A 180 -19.67 52.01 23.35
C ASP A 180 -18.24 51.83 23.90
N THR A 181 -17.30 51.48 23.01
CA THR A 181 -15.98 52.12 22.91
C THR A 181 -15.22 51.64 21.68
N THR A 182 -15.23 52.49 20.65
CA THR A 182 -14.24 52.55 19.55
C THR A 182 -12.84 52.90 20.05
N LEU A 183 -11.81 52.30 19.44
CA LEU A 183 -10.44 52.79 19.13
C LEU A 183 -9.73 51.57 18.48
N GLY A 184 -9.24 51.55 17.24
CA GLY A 184 -8.60 52.58 16.44
C GLY A 184 -7.17 52.12 16.12
N ASP A 185 -6.99 51.56 14.92
CA ASP A 185 -5.82 51.70 14.02
C ASP A 185 -4.37 51.56 14.54
N ALA A 186 -3.63 50.56 14.01
CA ALA A 186 -2.17 50.59 13.75
C ALA A 186 -1.75 49.28 13.04
N LEU A 187 -1.68 49.26 11.71
CA LEU A 187 -0.47 49.46 10.89
C LEU A 187 0.54 48.29 10.91
N ASN A 188 0.42 47.47 9.85
CA ASN A 188 1.48 47.01 8.95
C ASN A 188 2.92 47.47 9.26
N ASP A 189 3.83 46.54 9.55
CA ASP A 189 5.24 46.73 9.22
C ASP A 189 5.92 45.44 8.72
N THR A 190 6.55 45.61 7.57
CA THR A 190 7.35 44.66 6.82
C THR A 190 8.79 44.84 7.29
N VAL A 191 9.38 43.83 7.93
CA VAL A 191 10.82 43.84 8.21
C VAL A 191 11.50 42.71 7.46
N THR A 192 12.16 43.12 6.39
CA THR A 192 13.32 42.45 5.77
C THR A 192 14.51 42.50 6.74
N GLY A 193 15.10 41.36 7.08
CA GLY A 193 16.36 41.27 7.83
C GLY A 193 16.91 39.84 7.86
N GLU A 194 18.18 39.69 7.45
CA GLU A 194 18.93 38.45 7.21
C GLU A 194 19.07 37.50 8.42
N PRO A 195 19.28 36.18 8.20
CA PRO A 195 19.54 35.22 9.28
C PRO A 195 21.00 35.29 9.76
N ASN A 196 21.20 35.69 11.02
CA ASN A 196 22.50 35.63 11.67
C ASN A 196 22.73 34.22 12.27
N ASN A 197 23.63 33.46 11.65
CA ASN A 197 24.10 32.17 12.15
C ASN A 197 25.23 32.38 13.16
N THR A 198 24.96 32.16 14.45
CA THR A 198 25.98 31.80 15.43
C THR A 198 25.31 31.06 16.59
N ASP A 199 25.31 29.73 16.56
CA ASP A 199 25.58 28.99 17.78
C ASP A 199 26.41 27.75 17.44
N SER A 200 27.61 27.71 18.03
CA SER A 200 28.59 26.65 17.88
C SER A 200 28.65 25.94 19.22
N ASP A 201 27.97 24.79 19.34
CA ASP A 201 28.17 23.87 20.45
C ASP A 201 29.05 22.70 19.98
N PRO A 202 30.30 22.58 20.45
CA PRO A 202 31.20 21.51 20.08
C PRO A 202 31.18 20.43 21.17
N GLY A 203 30.39 19.37 21.02
CA GLY A 203 30.67 18.19 21.84
C GLY A 203 29.60 17.13 22.04
N THR A 204 29.01 16.54 20.99
CA THR A 204 28.51 15.14 21.12
C THR A 204 28.35 14.43 19.78
N LEU A 205 29.44 14.20 19.05
CA LEU A 205 29.46 13.19 17.97
C LEU A 205 30.60 12.21 18.21
N LYS A 206 30.36 11.29 19.14
CA LYS A 206 31.12 10.05 19.21
C LYS A 206 30.40 8.97 18.41
N LEU A 207 31.11 8.53 17.38
CA LEU A 207 31.25 7.13 16.99
C LEU A 207 30.16 6.53 16.09
N GLN A 208 30.32 6.67 14.77
CA GLN A 208 30.29 5.54 13.81
C GLN A 208 30.67 5.98 12.39
N GLN A 209 31.93 6.38 12.20
CA GLN A 209 32.55 6.46 10.87
C GLN A 209 33.96 5.87 10.93
N ALA A 210 34.03 4.55 10.79
CA ALA A 210 35.18 3.73 10.36
C ALA A 210 34.74 2.27 10.57
N THR A 211 34.32 1.50 9.56
CA THR A 211 35.24 0.76 8.69
C THR A 211 34.42 0.05 7.60
N LEU A 212 34.59 0.42 6.34
CA LEU A 212 34.24 -0.46 5.20
C LEU A 212 35.26 -0.29 4.07
N ILE A 213 36.54 -0.50 4.38
CA ILE A 213 37.60 -0.72 3.39
C ILE A 213 38.46 -1.90 3.86
N VAL A 214 37.85 -3.07 4.09
CA VAL A 214 38.55 -4.38 4.09
C VAL A 214 37.55 -5.49 3.70
N SER A 215 37.12 -5.53 2.45
CA SER A 215 36.51 -6.77 1.91
C SER A 215 36.71 -6.99 0.42
N ILE A 216 37.37 -6.08 -0.30
CA ILE A 216 37.70 -6.27 -1.72
C ILE A 216 39.04 -7.01 -1.93
N LEU A 217 39.96 -7.01 -0.93
CA LEU A 217 41.24 -7.74 -1.03
C LEU A 217 41.15 -9.24 -0.67
N ALA A 218 40.03 -9.73 -0.11
CA ALA A 218 39.83 -11.15 0.18
C ALA A 218 39.19 -11.94 -0.98
N LEU A 219 38.60 -11.27 -1.97
CA LEU A 219 37.96 -11.91 -3.13
C LEU A 219 38.92 -12.20 -4.29
N ILE A 220 40.14 -11.66 -4.29
CA ILE A 220 41.12 -11.87 -5.37
C ILE A 220 42.02 -13.10 -5.10
N LEU A 221 42.14 -13.54 -3.83
CA LEU A 221 42.95 -14.72 -3.48
C LEU A 221 42.21 -16.07 -3.63
N SER A 222 40.88 -16.07 -3.76
CA SER A 222 40.09 -17.30 -3.99
C SER A 222 40.05 -17.74 -5.46
N PHE A 223 40.43 -16.88 -6.41
CA PHE A 223 40.51 -17.25 -7.83
C PHE A 223 41.87 -17.88 -8.24
N LEU A 224 42.91 -17.79 -7.41
CA LEU A 224 44.22 -18.39 -7.75
C LEU A 224 44.36 -19.86 -7.32
N GLY A 225 43.50 -20.35 -6.41
CA GLY A 225 43.54 -21.74 -5.93
C GLY A 225 42.93 -22.77 -6.89
N ILE A 226 41.95 -22.37 -7.71
CA ILE A 226 41.23 -23.31 -8.60
C ILE A 226 41.98 -23.53 -9.92
N ALA A 227 42.82 -22.58 -10.36
CA ALA A 227 43.57 -22.71 -11.61
C ALA A 227 44.78 -23.67 -11.54
N LEU A 228 45.31 -24.01 -10.36
CA LEU A 228 46.41 -24.97 -10.23
C LEU A 228 45.97 -26.45 -10.08
N ALA A 229 44.70 -26.71 -9.73
CA ALA A 229 44.20 -28.08 -9.53
C ALA A 229 43.88 -28.82 -10.85
N THR A 230 43.65 -28.10 -11.95
CA THR A 230 43.27 -28.69 -13.24
C THR A 230 44.46 -29.09 -14.13
N ARG A 231 45.69 -28.67 -13.80
CA ARG A 231 46.91 -29.00 -14.58
C ARG A 231 47.58 -30.32 -14.22
N ARG A 232 47.22 -30.99 -13.12
CA ARG A 232 47.85 -32.27 -12.72
C ARG A 232 47.19 -33.53 -13.28
N LYS A 233 46.08 -33.42 -14.03
CA LYS A 233 45.34 -34.60 -14.51
C LYS A 233 45.61 -34.98 -15.98
N LYS A 234 46.63 -34.40 -16.61
CA LYS A 234 47.12 -34.81 -17.94
C LYS A 234 48.63 -35.00 -17.92
N ARG A 235 49.08 -36.13 -17.39
CA ARG A 235 50.23 -36.88 -17.89
C ARG A 235 50.11 -38.32 -17.41
#